data_AF-A0A7J5GPC4-F1
#
_entry.id   AF-A0A7J5GPC4-F1
#
_cell.length_a   1.000
_cell.length_b   1.000
_cell.length_c   1.000
_cell.angle_alpha   90.00
_cell.angle_beta   90.00
_cell.angle_gamma   90.00
#
_symmetry.space_group_name_H-M   'P 1'
#
loop_
_entity.id
_entity.type
_entity.pdbx_description
1 polymer ?
#
loop_
_entity_poly.entity_id
_entity_poly.type
_entity_poly.pdbx_seq_one_letter_code
_entity_poly.pdbx_strand_id
1 'polypeptide(L)'
;MKIYVTGLGVVSGIGIGVSENIEALQQGKHGIGKVTLFPTALDVPVSEVKRSNEELKQLLSLPPQRTVSRTALLGMIAAKEAMEDAGLN
;
A
#
# COMPACT_ATOMS: atom_id res chain seq x y z
N MET A 1 3.91 32.51 -3.47
CA MET A 1 2.92 31.41 -3.32
C MET A 1 3.43 30.48 -2.24
N LYS A 2 2.59 30.07 -1.28
CA LYS A 2 2.95 29.05 -0.27
C LYS A 2 2.21 27.76 -0.61
N ILE A 3 2.91 26.63 -0.52
CA ILE A 3 2.37 25.29 -0.81
C ILE A 3 2.49 24.47 0.47
N TYR A 4 1.46 23.70 0.79
CA TYR A 4 1.36 22.90 2.01
C TYR A 4 0.97 21.46 1.67
N VAL A 5 1.32 20.53 2.54
CA VAL A 5 0.82 19.15 2.50
C VAL A 5 -0.46 19.10 3.32
N THR A 6 -1.57 18.68 2.70
CA THR A 6 -2.90 18.65 3.32
C THR A 6 -3.47 17.25 3.48
N GLY A 7 -2.85 16.24 2.85
CA GLY A 7 -3.29 14.86 2.94
C GLY A 7 -2.12 13.90 2.74
N LEU A 8 -2.14 12.80 3.45
CA LEU A 8 -1.15 11.73 3.40
C LEU A 8 -1.83 10.41 3.03
N GLY A 9 -1.14 9.60 2.25
CA GLY A 9 -1.58 8.24 2.00
C GLY A 9 -0.41 7.33 1.70
N VAL A 10 -0.44 6.11 2.23
CA VAL A 10 0.70 5.21 2.19
C VAL A 10 0.28 3.75 2.08
N VAL A 11 0.98 3.02 1.22
CA VAL A 11 0.92 1.57 1.16
C VAL A 11 2.35 1.04 1.24
N SER A 12 2.65 0.27 2.28
CA SER A 12 4.00 -0.16 2.60
C SER A 12 4.03 -1.60 3.11
N GLY A 13 5.22 -2.21 3.17
CA GLY A 13 5.35 -3.55 3.77
C GLY A 13 5.16 -3.60 5.29
N ILE A 14 4.99 -2.45 5.93
CA ILE A 14 4.72 -2.34 7.38
C ILE A 14 3.32 -1.80 7.70
N GLY A 15 2.47 -1.58 6.69
CA GLY A 15 1.11 -1.08 6.90
C GLY A 15 0.47 -0.59 5.61
N ILE A 16 -0.85 -0.83 5.49
CA ILE A 16 -1.71 -0.22 4.49
C ILE A 16 -2.47 0.89 5.22
N GLY A 17 -2.03 2.12 5.00
CA GLY A 17 -2.56 3.28 5.66
C GLY A 17 -1.56 4.00 6.58
N VAL A 18 -1.76 5.30 6.77
CA VAL A 18 -0.92 6.20 7.57
C VAL A 18 -0.90 5.74 9.03
N SER A 19 -2.06 5.35 9.57
CA SER A 19 -2.19 4.89 10.97
C SER A 19 -1.36 3.62 11.22
N GLU A 20 -1.51 2.60 10.38
CA GLU A 20 -0.74 1.34 10.52
C GLU A 20 0.75 1.59 10.33
N ASN A 21 1.12 2.40 9.33
CA ASN A 21 2.51 2.71 9.03
C ASN A 21 3.19 3.44 10.20
N ILE A 22 2.56 4.48 10.76
CA ILE A 22 3.16 5.25 11.85
C ILE A 22 3.23 4.43 13.13
N GLU A 23 2.23 3.60 13.41
CA GLU A 23 2.25 2.68 14.55
C GLU A 23 3.43 1.69 14.41
N ALA A 24 3.63 1.11 13.23
CA ALA A 24 4.72 0.18 12.98
C ALA A 24 6.10 0.85 13.14
N LEU A 25 6.26 2.08 12.65
CA LEU A 25 7.49 2.87 12.81
C LEU A 25 7.77 3.16 14.30
N GLN A 26 6.76 3.60 15.05
CA GLN A 26 6.89 3.88 16.48
C GLN A 26 7.27 2.64 17.30
N GLN A 27 6.79 1.47 16.89
CA GLN A 27 7.08 0.19 17.54
C GLN A 27 8.35 -0.49 17.03
N GLY A 28 9.06 0.08 16.04
CA GLY A 28 10.23 -0.53 15.44
C GLY A 28 9.93 -1.86 14.72
N LYS A 29 8.69 -2.07 14.26
CA LYS A 29 8.28 -3.26 13.51
C LYS A 29 8.85 -3.22 12.09
N HIS A 30 9.34 -4.36 11.58
CA HIS A 30 9.79 -4.47 10.19
C HIS A 30 8.83 -5.31 9.33
N GLY A 31 8.78 -5.00 8.04
CA GLY A 31 7.99 -5.72 7.03
C GLY A 31 8.79 -6.77 6.26
N ILE A 32 10.08 -6.90 6.59
CA ILE A 32 11.03 -7.74 5.86
C ILE A 32 10.76 -9.23 6.13
N GLY A 33 10.73 -10.04 5.06
CA GLY A 33 10.56 -11.48 5.12
C GLY A 33 10.87 -12.16 3.79
N LYS A 34 10.56 -13.46 3.70
CA LYS A 34 10.65 -14.22 2.44
C LYS A 34 9.57 -13.77 1.46
N VAL A 35 9.84 -13.90 0.16
CA VAL A 35 8.83 -13.70 -0.90
C VAL A 35 7.71 -14.72 -0.72
N THR A 36 6.46 -14.25 -0.70
CA THR A 36 5.27 -15.09 -0.54
C THR A 36 4.24 -14.90 -1.65
N LEU A 37 4.30 -13.80 -2.40
CA LEU A 37 3.28 -13.44 -3.38
C LEU A 37 3.47 -14.08 -4.76
N PHE A 38 4.66 -14.60 -5.05
CA PHE A 38 4.96 -15.25 -6.33
C PHE A 38 6.13 -16.23 -6.17
N PRO A 39 6.19 -17.29 -6.99
CA PRO A 39 7.32 -18.20 -6.99
C PRO A 39 8.59 -17.48 -7.47
N THR A 40 9.69 -17.68 -6.77
CA THR A 40 11.01 -17.19 -7.15
C THR A 40 12.08 -18.17 -6.71
N ALA A 41 13.18 -18.27 -7.48
CA ALA A 41 14.36 -19.03 -7.10
C ALA A 41 15.32 -18.23 -6.20
N LEU A 42 15.08 -16.92 -6.04
CA LEU A 42 15.93 -16.04 -5.24
C LEU A 42 15.57 -16.17 -3.76
N ASP A 43 16.55 -16.57 -2.94
CA ASP A 43 16.45 -16.58 -1.48
C ASP A 43 17.00 -15.28 -0.89
N VAL A 44 16.29 -14.18 -1.17
CA VAL A 44 16.63 -12.84 -0.67
C VAL A 44 15.44 -12.23 0.07
N PRO A 45 15.68 -11.52 1.18
CA PRO A 45 14.61 -10.89 1.93
C PRO A 45 14.04 -9.69 1.17
N VAL A 46 12.71 -9.52 1.26
CA VAL A 46 11.96 -8.42 0.66
C VAL A 46 10.96 -7.86 1.66
N SER A 47 10.44 -6.66 1.40
CA SER A 47 9.35 -6.07 2.17
C SER A 47 8.08 -6.05 1.32
N GLU A 48 7.32 -7.16 1.32
CA GLU A 48 6.07 -7.28 0.57
C GLU A 48 4.93 -6.49 1.24
N VAL A 49 4.13 -5.79 0.43
CA VAL A 49 2.75 -5.46 0.82
C VAL A 49 1.96 -6.77 0.73
N LYS A 50 1.64 -7.37 1.88
CA LYS A 50 1.05 -8.73 1.98
C LYS A 50 -0.43 -8.79 1.55
N ARG A 51 -0.67 -8.47 0.27
CA ARG A 51 -1.96 -8.56 -0.42
C ARG A 51 -1.77 -9.00 -1.86
N SER A 52 -2.61 -9.89 -2.35
CA SER A 52 -2.69 -10.26 -3.77
C SER A 52 -3.25 -9.12 -4.62
N ASN A 53 -3.13 -9.20 -5.95
CA ASN A 53 -3.70 -8.18 -6.83
C ASN A 53 -5.24 -8.20 -6.78
N GLU A 54 -5.83 -9.36 -6.51
CA GLU A 54 -7.26 -9.57 -6.35
C GLU A 54 -7.77 -8.89 -5.08
N GLU A 55 -7.07 -9.04 -3.95
CA GLU A 55 -7.40 -8.34 -2.70
C GLU A 55 -7.28 -6.82 -2.86
N LEU A 56 -6.23 -6.34 -3.54
CA LEU A 56 -6.06 -4.90 -3.81
C LEU A 56 -7.19 -4.35 -4.70
N LYS A 57 -7.66 -5.12 -5.69
CA LYS A 57 -8.83 -4.74 -6.50
C LYS A 57 -10.11 -4.68 -5.66
N GLN A 58 -10.30 -5.63 -4.73
CA GLN A 58 -11.44 -5.63 -3.82
C GLN A 58 -11.45 -4.38 -2.92
N LEU A 59 -10.30 -3.98 -2.37
CA LEU A 59 -10.16 -2.75 -1.57
C LEU A 59 -10.53 -1.48 -2.35
N LEU A 60 -10.30 -1.49 -3.67
CA LEU A 60 -10.62 -0.39 -4.58
C LEU A 60 -12.00 -0.52 -5.25
N SER A 61 -12.79 -1.54 -4.88
CA SER A 61 -14.06 -1.86 -5.53
C SER A 61 -13.94 -2.00 -7.07
N LEU A 62 -12.80 -2.50 -7.55
CA LEU A 62 -12.55 -2.72 -8.97
C LEU A 62 -13.04 -4.10 -9.43
N PRO A 63 -13.58 -4.23 -10.66
CA PRO A 63 -13.91 -5.52 -11.23
C PRO A 63 -12.67 -6.44 -11.29
N PRO A 64 -12.79 -7.73 -10.89
CA PRO A 64 -11.66 -8.66 -10.92
C PRO A 64 -11.00 -8.78 -12.30
N GLN A 65 -11.80 -8.68 -13.37
CA GLN A 65 -11.36 -8.82 -14.76
C GLN A 65 -10.63 -7.58 -15.30
N ARG A 66 -10.65 -6.45 -14.58
CA ARG A 66 -9.98 -5.23 -15.03
C ARG A 66 -8.46 -5.41 -14.93
N THR A 67 -7.77 -5.24 -16.06
CA THR A 67 -6.30 -5.26 -16.10
C THR A 67 -5.75 -3.94 -15.55
N VAL A 68 -5.06 -4.03 -14.40
CA VAL A 68 -4.40 -2.91 -13.74
C VAL A 68 -3.08 -3.45 -13.19
N SER A 69 -1.99 -2.70 -13.35
CA SER A 69 -0.70 -3.10 -12.79
C SER A 69 -0.74 -3.06 -11.26
N ARG A 70 0.06 -3.90 -10.61
CA ARG A 70 0.17 -3.91 -9.14
C ARG A 70 0.56 -2.53 -8.61
N THR A 71 1.52 -1.86 -9.25
CA THR A 71 1.95 -0.50 -8.87
C THR A 71 0.81 0.50 -8.90
N ALA A 72 -0.06 0.44 -9.92
CA ALA A 72 -1.23 1.32 -10.00
C ALA A 72 -2.27 0.98 -8.92
N LEU A 73 -2.49 -0.30 -8.59
CA LEU A 73 -3.37 -0.68 -7.49
C LEU A 73 -2.88 -0.10 -6.14
N LEU A 74 -1.59 -0.26 -5.84
CA LEU A 74 -0.99 0.28 -4.62
C LEU A 74 -1.08 1.81 -4.59
N GLY A 75 -0.77 2.47 -5.71
CA GLY A 75 -0.84 3.92 -5.84
C GLY A 75 -2.26 4.47 -5.71
N MET A 76 -3.28 3.79 -6.26
CA MET A 76 -4.68 4.21 -6.11
C MET A 76 -5.17 4.10 -4.66
N ILE A 77 -4.73 3.09 -3.92
CA ILE A 77 -5.07 2.96 -2.50
C ILE A 77 -4.45 4.11 -1.70
N ALA A 78 -3.15 4.38 -1.90
CA ALA A 78 -2.48 5.51 -1.25
C ALA A 78 -3.11 6.85 -1.65
N ALA A 79 -3.43 7.05 -2.94
CA ALA A 79 -4.05 8.28 -3.41
C ALA A 79 -5.46 8.47 -2.82
N LYS A 80 -6.25 7.39 -2.73
CA LYS A 80 -7.58 7.42 -2.10
C LYS A 80 -7.47 7.85 -0.65
N GLU A 81 -6.56 7.26 0.13
CA GLU A 81 -6.32 7.65 1.51
C GLU A 81 -5.89 9.13 1.62
N ALA A 82 -4.98 9.60 0.76
CA ALA A 82 -4.55 11.00 0.77
C ALA A 82 -5.68 11.99 0.47
N MET A 83 -6.63 11.61 -0.41
CA MET A 83 -7.81 12.43 -0.71
C MET A 83 -8.79 12.44 0.46
N GLU A 84 -8.96 11.31 1.17
CA GLU A 84 -9.78 11.23 2.38
C GLU A 84 -9.18 12.06 3.53
N ASP A 85 -7.87 11.96 3.77
CA ASP A 85 -7.14 12.73 4.78
C ASP A 85 -7.19 14.24 4.51
N ALA A 86 -7.17 14.63 3.23
CA ALA A 86 -7.33 16.02 2.81
C ALA A 86 -8.79 16.54 2.83
N GLY A 87 -9.78 15.69 3.07
CA GLY A 87 -11.20 16.06 3.05
C GLY A 87 -11.72 16.41 1.65
N LEU A 88 -11.23 15.74 0.60
CA LEU A 88 -11.54 16.03 -0.81
C LEU A 88 -12.41 14.94 -1.50
N ASN A 89 -13.01 14.03 -0.72
CA ASN A 89 -13.84 12.92 -1.22
C ASN A 89 -15.29 13.00 -0.75
#